data_AF-A0A832CAK1-F1
#
_entry.id   AF-A0A832CAK1-F1
#
_cell.length_a   1.000
_cell.length_b   1.000
_cell.length_c   1.000
_cell.angle_alpha   90.00
_cell.angle_beta   90.00
_cell.angle_gamma   90.00
#
_symmetry.space_group_name_H-M   'P 1'
#
loop_
_entity.id
_entity.type
_entity.pdbx_description
1 polymer ?
#
loop_
_entity_poly.entity_id
_entity_poly.type
_entity_poly.pdbx_seq_one_letter_code
_entity_poly.pdbx_strand_id
1 'polypeptide(L)'
;MEDVICTFCGSVCDDGEFDAEKKKVRKFCRLGSAKFSEKERIKAPMVDGKEVSYETAIEKAAEILANAKKPLLYGWASTANEAIRLGVILAEKLRGVYDQCASVCHAPGTLAVIEEGLPGATLGSVKNRADV
;
A
#
# COMPACT_ATOMS: atom_id res chain seq x y z
N MET A 1 19.70 -12.57 0.78
CA MET A 1 19.47 -11.13 1.01
C MET A 1 18.99 -10.99 2.44
N GLU A 2 19.70 -10.19 3.22
CA GLU A 2 19.38 -9.94 4.63
C GLU A 2 18.63 -8.62 4.77
N ASP A 3 18.05 -8.37 5.95
CA ASP A 3 17.32 -7.15 6.32
C ASP A 3 16.21 -6.75 5.33
N VAL A 4 15.50 -7.75 4.82
CA VAL A 4 14.36 -7.55 3.92
C VAL A 4 13.17 -7.05 4.73
N ILE A 5 12.45 -6.07 4.17
CA ILE A 5 11.27 -5.48 4.80
C ILE A 5 9.99 -6.23 4.38
N CYS A 6 9.18 -6.61 5.37
CA CYS A 6 7.86 -7.17 5.19
C CYS A 6 6.85 -6.05 4.92
N THR A 7 6.24 -6.05 3.72
CA THR A 7 5.24 -5.06 3.31
C THR A 7 3.79 -5.54 3.50
N PHE A 8 3.53 -6.46 4.43
CA PHE A 8 2.20 -7.05 4.59
C PHE A 8 1.28 -6.23 5.52
N CYS A 9 1.66 -6.04 6.79
CA CYS A 9 0.88 -5.30 7.79
C CYS A 9 1.68 -4.11 8.33
N GLY A 10 1.03 -3.32 9.21
CA GLY A 10 1.62 -2.14 9.84
C GLY A 10 2.75 -2.42 10.85
N SER A 11 3.12 -3.68 11.11
CA SER A 11 4.28 -4.01 11.95
C SER A 11 5.61 -3.81 11.22
N VAL A 12 5.62 -3.85 9.88
CA VAL A 12 6.77 -3.55 9.02
C VAL A 12 8.07 -4.22 9.49
N CYS A 13 8.03 -5.55 9.75
CA CYS A 13 9.22 -6.31 10.16
C CYS A 13 10.36 -6.11 9.15
N ASP A 14 11.55 -5.78 9.63
CA ASP A 14 12.72 -5.36 8.84
C ASP A 14 13.90 -6.33 8.94
N ASP A 15 13.72 -7.47 9.60
CA ASP A 15 14.74 -8.48 9.88
C ASP A 15 14.67 -9.70 8.95
N GLY A 16 13.98 -9.58 7.81
CA GLY A 16 13.71 -10.70 6.92
C GLY A 16 14.94 -11.24 6.22
N GLU A 17 15.07 -12.56 6.14
CA GLU A 17 16.13 -13.23 5.36
C GLU A 17 15.54 -13.91 4.14
N PHE A 18 15.78 -13.37 2.95
CA PHE A 18 15.28 -13.91 1.70
C PHE A 18 16.34 -14.73 0.96
N ASP A 19 15.98 -15.99 0.69
CA ASP A 19 16.70 -16.92 -0.16
C ASP A 19 16.09 -16.86 -1.58
N ALA A 20 16.83 -16.27 -2.51
CA ALA A 20 16.38 -16.06 -3.89
C ALA A 20 16.30 -17.36 -4.70
N GLU A 21 17.17 -18.34 -4.39
CA GLU A 21 17.18 -19.63 -5.07
C GLU A 21 15.97 -20.46 -4.67
N LYS A 22 15.68 -20.51 -3.36
CA LYS A 22 14.53 -21.26 -2.83
C LYS A 22 13.23 -20.48 -2.87
N LYS A 23 13.28 -19.18 -3.21
CA LYS A 23 12.16 -18.23 -3.17
C LYS A 23 11.41 -18.29 -1.83
N LYS A 24 12.17 -18.29 -0.74
CA LYS A 24 11.64 -18.40 0.63
C LYS A 24 12.21 -17.29 1.49
N VAL A 25 11.39 -16.79 2.41
CA VAL A 25 11.79 -15.82 3.42
C VAL A 25 11.68 -16.45 4.81
N ARG A 26 12.66 -16.17 5.67
CA ARG A 26 12.66 -16.55 7.10
C ARG A 26 12.33 -15.33 7.96
N LYS A 27 12.10 -15.57 9.26
CA LYS A 27 11.77 -14.57 10.31
C LYS A 27 10.42 -13.85 10.18
N PHE A 28 9.76 -13.91 9.02
CA PHE A 28 8.39 -13.44 8.88
C PHE A 28 7.34 -14.44 9.37
N CYS A 29 6.21 -13.90 9.86
CA CYS A 29 5.03 -14.68 10.18
C CYS A 29 4.41 -15.31 8.91
N ARG A 30 3.41 -16.20 9.08
CA ARG A 30 2.76 -16.89 7.96
C ARG A 30 2.23 -15.94 6.87
N LEU A 31 1.71 -14.76 7.26
CA LEU A 31 1.17 -13.78 6.31
C LEU A 31 2.27 -13.08 5.51
N GLY A 32 3.35 -12.65 6.19
CA GLY A 32 4.53 -12.08 5.55
C GLY A 32 5.18 -13.08 4.60
N SER A 33 5.43 -14.31 5.07
CA SER A 33 6.02 -15.38 4.25
C SER A 33 5.17 -15.73 3.03
N ALA A 34 3.84 -15.77 3.19
CA ALA A 34 2.93 -15.97 2.06
C ALA A 34 2.97 -14.80 1.05
N LYS A 35 3.44 -13.60 1.40
CA LYS A 35 3.60 -12.51 0.42
C LYS A 35 4.74 -12.77 -0.56
N PHE A 36 5.78 -13.49 -0.13
CA PHE A 36 6.97 -13.82 -0.92
C PHE A 36 6.87 -15.16 -1.67
N SER A 37 5.82 -15.95 -1.42
CA SER A 37 5.61 -17.20 -2.15
C SER A 37 5.24 -16.96 -3.61
N GLU A 38 5.44 -17.98 -4.45
CA GLU A 38 4.92 -17.96 -5.81
C GLU A 38 3.39 -17.79 -5.83
N LYS A 39 2.91 -16.99 -6.77
CA LYS A 39 1.50 -16.66 -6.97
C LYS A 39 1.25 -16.42 -8.46
N GLU A 40 0.01 -16.56 -8.86
CA GLU A 40 -0.43 -16.01 -10.14
C GLU A 40 -0.24 -14.49 -10.13
N ARG A 41 0.28 -13.96 -11.24
CA ARG A 41 0.56 -12.53 -11.42
C ARG A 41 -0.07 -12.06 -12.71
N ILE A 42 -0.57 -10.83 -12.67
CA ILE A 42 -0.95 -10.08 -13.87
C ILE A 42 0.32 -9.86 -14.69
N LYS A 43 0.34 -10.36 -15.93
CA LYS A 43 1.53 -10.34 -16.81
C LYS A 43 1.50 -9.22 -17.84
N ALA A 44 0.31 -8.76 -18.20
CA ALA A 44 0.08 -7.70 -19.17
C ALA A 44 -1.08 -6.81 -18.69
N PRO A 45 -1.11 -5.52 -19.06
CA PRO A 45 -2.26 -4.69 -18.83
C PRO A 45 -3.41 -5.12 -19.76
N MET A 46 -4.64 -4.85 -19.33
CA MET A 46 -5.84 -5.23 -20.06
C MET A 46 -6.81 -4.06 -20.21
N VAL A 47 -7.48 -3.98 -21.35
CA VAL A 47 -8.63 -3.10 -21.60
C VAL A 47 -9.78 -3.97 -22.08
N ASP A 48 -10.93 -3.89 -21.41
CA ASP A 48 -12.12 -4.71 -21.70
C ASP A 48 -11.82 -6.21 -21.83
N GLY A 49 -10.95 -6.72 -20.94
CA GLY A 49 -10.55 -8.13 -20.88
C GLY A 49 -9.56 -8.58 -21.95
N LYS A 50 -9.03 -7.67 -22.78
CA LYS A 50 -8.02 -7.98 -23.80
C LYS A 50 -6.66 -7.41 -23.41
N GLU A 51 -5.61 -8.20 -23.61
CA GLU A 51 -4.23 -7.75 -23.42
C GLU A 51 -3.89 -6.63 -24.41
N VAL A 52 -3.22 -5.58 -23.91
CA VAL A 52 -2.80 -4.42 -24.70
C VAL A 52 -1.40 -3.96 -24.27
N SER A 53 -0.81 -2.96 -24.95
CA SER A 53 0.43 -2.32 -24.50
C SER A 53 0.20 -1.44 -23.27
N TYR A 54 1.27 -1.13 -22.52
CA TYR A 54 1.19 -0.19 -21.41
C TYR A 54 0.76 1.21 -21.87
N GLU A 55 1.24 1.68 -23.01
CA GLU A 55 0.88 2.97 -23.60
C GLU A 55 -0.64 3.03 -23.85
N THR A 56 -1.20 1.97 -24.43
CA THR A 56 -2.64 1.89 -24.71
C THR A 56 -3.47 1.89 -23.43
N ALA A 57 -3.05 1.12 -22.41
CA ALA A 57 -3.76 1.06 -21.14
C ALA A 57 -3.69 2.38 -20.36
N ILE A 58 -2.52 3.04 -20.36
CA ILE A 58 -2.30 4.33 -19.70
C ILE A 58 -3.12 5.41 -20.39
N GLU A 59 -3.09 5.49 -21.73
CA GLU A 59 -3.89 6.45 -22.49
C GLU A 59 -5.38 6.28 -22.21
N LYS A 60 -5.87 5.04 -22.17
CA LYS A 60 -7.27 4.77 -21.86
C LYS A 60 -7.65 5.18 -20.44
N ALA A 61 -6.78 4.90 -19.46
CA ALA A 61 -6.98 5.34 -18.08
C ALA A 61 -6.99 6.86 -17.95
N ALA A 62 -6.08 7.55 -18.66
CA ALA A 62 -6.02 9.01 -18.70
C ALA A 62 -7.29 9.62 -19.33
N GLU A 63 -7.77 9.07 -20.44
CA GLU A 63 -9.03 9.47 -21.09
C GLU A 63 -10.22 9.37 -20.12
N ILE A 64 -10.34 8.24 -19.40
CA ILE A 64 -11.42 8.02 -18.41
C ILE A 64 -11.34 9.05 -17.29
N LEU A 65 -10.14 9.27 -16.73
CA LEU A 65 -9.94 10.19 -15.62
C LEU A 65 -10.19 11.65 -16.03
N ALA A 66 -9.70 12.06 -17.21
CA ALA A 66 -9.86 13.42 -17.72
C ALA A 66 -11.31 13.78 -18.05
N ASN A 67 -12.11 12.82 -18.50
CA ASN A 67 -13.52 13.01 -18.82
C ASN A 67 -14.47 12.80 -17.62
N ALA A 68 -13.95 12.31 -16.49
CA ALA A 68 -14.75 12.08 -15.29
C ALA A 68 -15.16 13.41 -14.65
N LYS A 69 -16.45 13.54 -14.29
CA LYS A 69 -16.95 14.74 -13.60
C LYS A 69 -16.53 14.84 -12.14
N LYS A 70 -16.29 13.70 -11.49
CA LYS A 70 -15.90 13.59 -10.08
C LYS A 70 -15.14 12.28 -9.82
N PRO A 71 -13.89 12.15 -10.32
CA PRO A 71 -13.12 10.92 -10.16
C PRO A 71 -12.75 10.67 -8.70
N LEU A 72 -12.80 9.40 -8.27
CA LEU A 72 -12.29 8.93 -6.98
C LEU A 72 -11.00 8.14 -7.21
N LEU A 73 -9.97 8.52 -6.48
CA LEU A 73 -8.64 7.91 -6.48
C LEU A 73 -8.46 7.21 -5.12
N TYR A 74 -8.75 5.91 -5.05
CA TYR A 74 -8.85 5.13 -3.81
C TYR A 74 -7.80 4.02 -3.66
N GLY A 75 -7.41 3.71 -2.42
CA GLY A 75 -6.61 2.52 -2.07
C GLY A 75 -5.33 2.88 -1.31
N TRP A 76 -4.21 2.95 -2.04
CA TRP A 76 -2.90 3.47 -1.61
C TRP A 76 -2.16 2.75 -0.47
N ALA A 77 -2.84 1.95 0.36
CA ALA A 77 -2.26 1.33 1.56
C ALA A 77 -1.23 0.19 1.29
N SER A 78 -0.92 -0.12 0.04
CA SER A 78 -0.01 -1.21 -0.35
C SER A 78 0.88 -0.83 -1.54
N THR A 79 1.40 0.40 -1.52
CA THR A 79 2.38 0.91 -2.49
C THR A 79 3.45 1.75 -1.79
N ALA A 80 4.43 2.27 -2.55
CA ALA A 80 5.48 3.13 -2.03
C ALA A 80 5.02 4.59 -1.88
N ASN A 81 5.67 5.35 -1.01
CA ASN A 81 5.34 6.76 -0.74
C ASN A 81 5.51 7.66 -1.99
N GLU A 82 6.44 7.31 -2.87
CA GLU A 82 6.67 8.01 -4.14
C GLU A 82 5.45 7.91 -5.06
N ALA A 83 4.80 6.75 -5.10
CA ALA A 83 3.57 6.55 -5.86
C ALA A 83 2.39 7.29 -5.22
N ILE A 84 2.30 7.28 -3.89
CA ILE A 84 1.29 8.05 -3.13
C ILE A 84 1.41 9.54 -3.44
N ARG A 85 2.62 10.09 -3.42
CA ARG A 85 2.90 11.49 -3.76
C ARG A 85 2.40 11.86 -5.15
N LEU A 86 2.70 11.03 -6.15
CA LEU A 86 2.21 11.24 -7.52
C LEU A 86 0.69 11.11 -7.61
N GLY A 87 0.09 10.19 -6.85
CA GLY A 87 -1.37 10.04 -6.75
C GLY A 87 -2.08 11.28 -6.21
N VAL A 88 -1.52 11.93 -5.18
CA VAL A 88 -2.05 13.19 -4.65
C VAL A 88 -1.98 14.31 -5.69
N ILE A 89 -0.85 14.46 -6.38
CA ILE A 89 -0.68 15.45 -7.47
C ILE A 89 -1.67 15.18 -8.61
N LEU A 90 -1.91 13.91 -8.95
CA LEU A 90 -2.88 13.52 -9.97
C LEU A 90 -4.30 13.87 -9.54
N ALA A 91 -4.68 13.59 -8.28
CA ALA A 91 -6.00 13.96 -7.75
C ALA A 91 -6.25 15.46 -7.80
N GLU A 92 -5.24 16.28 -7.47
CA GLU A 92 -5.29 17.74 -7.58
C GLU A 92 -5.53 18.19 -9.04
N LYS A 93 -4.74 17.65 -9.99
CA LYS A 93 -4.89 17.97 -11.42
C LYS A 93 -6.28 17.62 -11.96
N LEU A 94 -6.85 16.50 -11.50
CA LEU A 94 -8.17 16.04 -11.88
C LEU A 94 -9.30 16.77 -11.15
N ARG A 95 -8.99 17.58 -10.12
CA ARG A 95 -9.97 18.10 -9.15
C ARG A 95 -10.86 16.97 -8.60
N GLY A 96 -10.23 15.81 -8.39
CA GLY A 96 -10.87 14.58 -7.92
C GLY A 96 -10.89 14.46 -6.40
N VAL A 97 -11.47 13.37 -5.94
CA VAL A 97 -11.43 12.95 -4.53
C VAL A 97 -10.28 11.97 -4.36
N TYR A 98 -9.40 12.23 -3.41
CA TYR A 98 -8.38 11.28 -2.97
C TYR A 98 -8.83 10.66 -1.64
N ASP A 99 -8.85 9.34 -1.56
CA ASP A 99 -9.15 8.62 -0.32
C ASP A 99 -8.28 7.35 -0.22
N GLN A 100 -8.06 6.84 0.99
CA GLN A 100 -7.25 5.65 1.24
C GLN A 100 -8.00 4.64 2.11
N CYS A 101 -7.47 3.42 2.23
CA CYS A 101 -8.10 2.36 3.02
C CYS A 101 -8.34 2.71 4.51
N ALA A 102 -7.76 3.80 5.02
CA ALA A 102 -8.07 4.31 6.35
C ALA A 102 -9.57 4.60 6.54
N SER A 103 -10.30 5.05 5.51
CA SER A 103 -11.74 5.37 5.60
C SER A 103 -12.61 4.19 6.04
N VAL A 104 -12.12 2.95 5.85
CA VAL A 104 -12.78 1.71 6.30
C VAL A 104 -12.00 0.96 7.39
N CYS A 105 -10.97 1.60 7.96
CA CYS A 105 -10.09 0.98 8.96
C CYS A 105 -9.93 1.90 10.18
N HIS A 106 -8.91 2.77 10.18
CA HIS A 106 -8.56 3.58 11.35
C HIS A 106 -9.02 5.05 11.27
N ALA A 107 -9.76 5.46 10.23
CA ALA A 107 -10.26 6.83 10.11
C ALA A 107 -11.06 7.32 11.33
N PRO A 108 -11.94 6.52 11.96
CA PRO A 108 -12.60 6.95 13.20
C PRO A 108 -11.61 7.28 14.32
N GLY A 109 -10.53 6.48 14.44
CA GLY A 109 -9.45 6.76 15.39
C GLY A 109 -8.65 8.00 15.02
N THR A 110 -8.39 8.24 13.73
CA THR A 110 -7.73 9.48 13.27
C THR A 110 -8.54 10.71 13.63
N LEU A 111 -9.87 10.67 13.48
CA LEU A 111 -10.75 11.78 13.88
C LEU A 111 -10.68 12.03 15.39
N ALA A 112 -10.73 10.96 16.20
CA ALA A 112 -10.56 11.07 17.65
C ALA A 112 -9.20 11.68 18.03
N VAL A 113 -8.13 11.32 17.33
CA VAL A 113 -6.80 11.91 17.55
C VAL A 113 -6.74 13.39 17.19
N ILE A 114 -7.46 13.83 16.16
CA ILE A 114 -7.55 15.26 15.80
C ILE A 114 -8.26 16.04 16.90
N GLU A 115 -9.31 15.46 17.48
CA GLU A 115 -10.13 16.11 18.51
C GLU A 115 -9.46 16.10 19.89
N GLU A 116 -8.85 14.98 20.28
CA GLU A 116 -8.42 14.72 21.66
C GLU A 116 -6.91 14.47 21.82
N GLY A 117 -6.16 14.36 20.72
CA GLY A 117 -4.74 14.00 20.71
C GLY A 117 -4.48 12.49 20.76
N LEU A 118 -3.19 12.11 20.72
CA LEU A 118 -2.75 10.71 20.76
C LEU A 118 -1.67 10.47 21.82
N PRO A 119 -1.99 9.82 22.96
CA PRO A 119 -0.98 9.26 23.83
C PRO A 119 -0.40 7.98 23.20
N GLY A 120 0.75 8.11 22.52
CA GLY A 120 1.39 7.01 21.79
C GLY A 120 2.76 6.59 22.34
N ALA A 121 3.25 5.44 21.87
CA ALA A 121 4.59 4.94 22.15
C ALA A 121 5.17 4.22 20.93
N THR A 122 6.50 4.14 20.84
CA THR A 122 7.17 3.31 19.82
C THR A 122 7.22 1.84 20.25
N LEU A 123 7.38 0.90 19.31
CA LEU A 123 7.54 -0.53 19.62
C LEU A 123 8.71 -0.78 20.59
N GLY A 124 9.80 -0.01 20.45
CA GLY A 124 10.95 -0.09 21.36
C GLY A 124 10.64 0.40 22.77
N SER A 125 9.83 1.45 22.93
CA SER A 125 9.38 1.92 24.24
C SER A 125 8.56 0.85 24.96
N VAL A 126 7.61 0.22 24.24
CA VAL A 126 6.76 -0.86 24.77
C VAL A 126 7.63 -2.05 25.19
N LYS A 127 8.48 -2.57 24.29
CA LYS A 127 9.35 -3.74 24.57
C LYS A 127 10.18 -3.60 25.86
N ASN A 128 10.72 -2.42 26.12
CA ASN A 128 11.70 -2.22 27.19
C ASN A 128 11.08 -1.74 28.51
N ARG A 129 9.84 -1.25 28.51
CA ARG A 129 9.27 -0.53 29.66
C ARG A 129 7.84 -0.91 30.02
N ALA A 130 7.08 -1.50 29.11
CA ALA A 130 5.72 -1.93 29.44
C ALA A 130 5.78 -3.17 30.33
N ASP A 131 5.13 -3.08 31.48
CA ASP A 131 4.96 -4.16 32.47
C ASP A 131 3.50 -4.64 32.57
N VAL A 132 2.60 -4.02 31.79
CA VAL A 132 1.18 -4.35 31.62
C VAL A 132 0.82 -4.35 30.14
#